data_AF-A0A7C3YL89-F1
#
_entry.id   AF-A0A7C3YL89-F1
#
_cell.length_a   1.000
_cell.length_b   1.000
_cell.length_c   1.000
_cell.angle_alpha   90.00
_cell.angle_beta   90.00
_cell.angle_gamma   90.00
#
_symmetry.space_group_name_H-M   'P 1'
#
loop_
_entity.id
_entity.type
_entity.pdbx_description
1 polymer ?
#
loop_
_entity_poly.entity_id
_entity_poly.type
_entity_poly.pdbx_seq_one_letter_code
_entity_poly.pdbx_strand_id
1 'polypeptide(L)'
;VATTRPETMLGDTAIAVNPNDERYRNWIGQKVTVPLIGRQIPVVADESVDPKFGTGAVKVTPAHDPNDFEIGQRQRLERIKVIDEAGKITENGGPYAGQKSLEARENILKALQDQKLIEKVQDYPHEIPHCYRCGRPVEQLLSQQWFLKMSELIKPAIRAIETDQITFTPPRWKRIYLDWMKNIRDWCISRQIWWGHRLPVFVKKQENLKSQNSNLKINADYYIGDNPPEGYKQVDDVLDTWFSSALWPFATLGWPKNKPTTDNQQTTTDLDYFYPTSILVTARDINMLWVVRMIFSGYEFMKERPFSQVYVHPTVLTIEGKRMSKSLGTGVDPLELIDKYGADAVRFGLTYINTGTQDIKFDENAILAGQKFANKLWNISRFVMLQIGNSKFEIRNSKQIPNPKSQADKKILEKLKQITQSTDEHLDNFRFGQAAHDLYDFLWHDLADEYIEKSKIQITNSKLKENTQAILLFVLRNSLILLHPIMPFVTEAIWQTLHEQKLIAEKMLISAKWPK
;
A
#
# COMPACT_ATOMS: atom_id res chain seq x y z
N VAL A 1 18.96 10.48 -37.00
CA VAL A 1 18.44 10.14 -35.66
C VAL A 1 17.87 8.73 -35.67
N ALA A 2 17.81 8.05 -34.52
CA ALA A 2 17.13 6.77 -34.37
C ALA A 2 15.82 6.97 -33.58
N THR A 3 14.70 6.37 -34.03
CA THR A 3 13.42 6.47 -33.32
C THR A 3 12.53 5.24 -33.56
N THR A 4 11.76 4.88 -32.54
CA THR A 4 10.68 3.87 -32.60
C THR A 4 9.31 4.48 -32.88
N ARG A 5 9.20 5.82 -32.91
CA ARG A 5 7.95 6.58 -33.04
C ARG A 5 8.03 7.61 -34.17
N PRO A 6 8.12 7.20 -35.44
CA PRO A 6 8.25 8.12 -36.57
C PRO A 6 7.07 9.10 -36.67
N GLU A 7 5.86 8.72 -36.25
CA GLU A 7 4.68 9.61 -36.24
C GLU A 7 4.84 10.83 -35.34
N THR A 8 5.68 10.75 -34.31
CA THR A 8 5.96 11.89 -33.41
C THR A 8 6.95 12.89 -34.00
N MET A 9 7.70 12.51 -35.06
CA MET A 9 8.70 13.40 -35.67
C MET A 9 8.08 14.69 -36.22
N LEU A 10 6.79 14.65 -36.56
CA LEU A 10 6.03 15.81 -37.01
C LEU A 10 6.02 16.93 -35.95
N GLY A 11 6.19 16.58 -34.68
CA GLY A 11 6.24 17.48 -33.54
C GLY A 11 7.65 17.84 -33.08
N ASP A 12 8.68 17.45 -33.83
CA ASP A 12 10.07 17.71 -33.44
C ASP A 12 10.34 19.22 -33.36
N THR A 13 11.05 19.60 -32.30
CA THR A 13 11.44 20.99 -32.03
C THR A 13 12.95 21.15 -31.85
N ALA A 14 13.71 20.06 -31.74
CA ALA A 14 15.17 20.06 -31.80
C ALA A 14 15.70 18.65 -32.13
N ILE A 15 16.99 18.59 -32.47
CA ILE A 15 17.81 17.38 -32.34
C ILE A 15 18.75 17.58 -31.15
N ALA A 16 18.77 16.67 -30.18
CA ALA A 16 19.70 16.74 -29.07
C ALA A 16 20.89 15.80 -29.28
N VAL A 17 22.08 16.29 -28.95
CA VAL A 17 23.35 15.56 -29.01
C VAL A 17 24.13 15.77 -27.73
N ASN A 18 24.94 14.79 -27.34
CA ASN A 18 25.82 14.95 -26.19
C ASN A 18 26.93 15.97 -26.54
N PRO A 19 27.21 16.98 -25.69
CA PRO A 19 28.26 17.95 -25.95
C PRO A 19 29.67 17.33 -26.08
N ASN A 20 29.88 16.14 -25.51
CA ASN A 20 31.14 15.40 -25.57
C ASN A 20 31.23 14.46 -26.79
N ASP A 21 30.20 14.38 -27.64
CA ASP A 21 30.24 13.60 -28.87
C ASP A 21 30.90 14.40 -30.01
N GLU A 22 32.15 14.08 -30.30
CA GLU A 22 32.95 14.76 -31.33
C GLU A 22 32.31 14.77 -32.72
N ARG A 23 31.46 13.77 -33.03
CA ARG A 23 30.77 13.66 -34.32
C ARG A 23 29.80 14.82 -34.57
N TYR A 24 29.16 15.31 -33.50
CA TYR A 24 28.08 16.30 -33.59
C TYR A 24 28.41 17.65 -32.94
N ARG A 25 29.58 17.78 -32.30
CA ARG A 25 29.98 19.02 -31.61
C ARG A 25 29.86 20.27 -32.48
N ASN A 26 30.24 20.18 -33.76
CA ASN A 26 30.18 21.31 -34.71
C ASN A 26 28.75 21.61 -35.20
N TRP A 27 27.78 20.72 -34.94
CA TRP A 27 26.38 20.90 -35.33
C TRP A 27 25.57 21.64 -34.27
N ILE A 28 26.03 21.69 -33.01
CA ILE A 28 25.33 22.39 -31.93
C ILE A 28 25.13 23.87 -32.31
N GLY A 29 23.88 24.33 -32.24
CA GLY A 29 23.46 25.68 -32.64
C GLY A 29 23.10 25.82 -34.14
N GLN A 30 23.43 24.84 -34.97
CA GLN A 30 22.96 24.82 -36.37
C GLN A 30 21.48 24.45 -36.46
N LYS A 31 20.87 24.74 -37.61
CA LYS A 31 19.49 24.36 -37.92
C LYS A 31 19.46 23.19 -38.90
N VAL A 32 18.53 22.28 -38.67
CA VAL A 32 18.23 21.15 -39.56
C VAL A 32 16.76 21.18 -39.94
N THR A 33 16.43 20.56 -41.07
CA THR A 33 15.07 20.50 -41.58
C THR A 33 14.40 19.21 -41.11
N VAL A 34 13.23 19.32 -40.48
CA VAL A 34 12.38 18.16 -40.18
C VAL A 34 11.81 17.63 -41.49
N PRO A 35 12.07 16.35 -41.84
CA PRO A 35 11.50 15.73 -43.03
C PRO A 35 9.97 15.86 -43.09
N LEU A 36 9.42 15.87 -44.31
CA LEU A 36 7.97 15.90 -44.60
C LEU A 36 7.22 17.19 -44.22
N ILE A 37 7.58 17.86 -43.13
CA ILE A 37 6.98 19.12 -42.68
C ILE A 37 7.82 20.34 -43.07
N GLY A 38 9.14 20.18 -43.28
CA GLY A 38 10.02 21.27 -43.71
C GLY A 38 10.36 22.30 -42.61
N ARG A 39 9.94 22.06 -41.36
CA ARG A 39 10.22 22.93 -40.21
C ARG A 39 11.73 22.99 -39.93
N GLN A 40 12.28 24.17 -39.71
CA GLN A 40 13.67 24.34 -39.26
C GLN A 40 13.76 24.22 -37.75
N ILE A 41 14.58 23.30 -37.24
CA ILE A 41 14.78 23.06 -35.80
C ILE A 41 16.27 23.13 -35.44
N PRO A 42 16.63 23.62 -34.25
CA PRO A 42 18.02 23.67 -33.80
C PRO A 42 18.57 22.29 -33.41
N VAL A 43 19.89 22.14 -33.51
CA VAL A 43 20.62 21.09 -32.80
C VAL A 43 21.08 21.64 -31.44
N VAL A 44 20.74 20.97 -30.35
CA VAL A 44 21.00 21.40 -28.96
C VAL A 44 21.92 20.43 -28.24
N ALA A 45 22.70 20.96 -27.30
CA ALA A 45 23.57 20.16 -26.45
C ALA A 45 22.81 19.69 -25.20
N ASP A 46 22.75 18.39 -24.95
CA ASP A 46 22.17 17.85 -23.71
C ASP A 46 22.95 16.61 -23.24
N GLU A 47 23.43 16.66 -22.00
CA GLU A 47 24.26 15.60 -21.41
C GLU A 47 23.49 14.29 -21.17
N SER A 48 22.15 14.34 -21.14
CA SER A 48 21.35 13.12 -20.95
C SER A 48 21.31 12.23 -22.20
N VAL A 49 21.83 12.69 -23.35
CA VAL A 49 21.89 11.90 -24.58
C VAL A 49 23.06 10.92 -24.51
N ASP A 50 22.79 9.62 -24.71
CA ASP A 50 23.83 8.58 -24.81
C ASP A 50 24.46 8.57 -26.21
N PRO A 51 25.76 8.93 -26.36
CA PRO A 51 26.45 8.91 -27.65
C PRO A 51 26.51 7.50 -28.29
N LYS A 52 26.45 6.44 -27.48
CA LYS A 52 26.58 5.06 -27.95
C LYS A 52 25.26 4.48 -28.45
N PHE A 53 24.13 5.11 -28.12
CA PHE A 53 22.82 4.61 -28.51
C PHE A 53 22.39 5.11 -29.90
N GLY A 54 21.97 4.19 -30.77
CA GLY A 54 21.50 4.53 -32.12
C GLY A 54 22.54 5.33 -32.90
N THR A 55 22.18 6.54 -33.35
CA THR A 55 23.11 7.43 -34.06
C THR A 55 23.92 8.33 -33.12
N GLY A 56 23.69 8.31 -31.80
CA GLY A 56 24.22 9.30 -30.85
C GLY A 56 23.52 10.67 -30.86
N ALA A 57 22.45 10.79 -31.67
CA ALA A 57 21.63 11.97 -31.80
C ALA A 57 20.15 11.58 -31.70
N VAL A 58 19.40 12.29 -30.86
CA VAL A 58 17.99 11.98 -30.58
C VAL A 58 17.09 13.09 -31.09
N LYS A 59 15.96 12.73 -31.69
CA LYS A 59 14.90 13.72 -31.97
C LYS A 59 14.27 14.17 -30.67
N VAL A 60 13.88 15.43 -30.55
CA VAL A 60 13.24 15.96 -29.34
C VAL A 60 11.82 16.40 -29.68
N THR A 61 10.83 15.66 -29.16
CA THR A 61 9.40 15.94 -29.29
C THR A 61 8.77 16.20 -27.91
N PRO A 62 8.92 17.41 -27.33
CA PRO A 62 8.55 17.68 -25.93
C PRO A 62 7.09 17.40 -25.56
N ALA A 63 6.17 17.38 -26.54
CA ALA A 63 4.75 17.16 -26.28
C ALA A 63 4.35 15.67 -26.15
N HIS A 64 5.27 14.74 -26.48
CA HIS A 64 4.94 13.32 -26.66
C HIS A 64 5.93 12.34 -26.00
N ASP A 65 6.93 12.83 -25.28
CA ASP A 65 7.86 12.01 -24.49
C ASP A 65 8.37 12.76 -23.23
N PRO A 66 8.38 12.16 -22.03
CA PRO A 66 8.86 12.77 -20.80
C PRO A 66 10.32 13.20 -20.81
N ASN A 67 11.21 12.42 -21.42
CA ASN A 67 12.63 12.78 -21.51
C ASN A 67 12.78 13.96 -22.48
N ASP A 68 12.08 13.93 -23.61
CA ASP A 68 12.05 15.04 -24.56
C ASP A 68 11.44 16.30 -23.93
N PHE A 69 10.43 16.14 -23.06
CA PHE A 69 9.83 17.24 -22.31
C PHE A 69 10.85 17.89 -21.35
N GLU A 70 11.66 17.09 -20.66
CA GLU A 70 12.70 17.58 -19.77
C GLU A 70 13.84 18.27 -20.54
N ILE A 71 14.29 17.70 -21.67
CA ILE A 71 15.23 18.36 -22.59
C ILE A 71 14.63 19.68 -23.09
N GLY A 72 13.37 19.65 -23.53
CA GLY A 72 12.64 20.82 -23.98
C GLY A 72 12.52 21.91 -22.92
N GLN A 73 12.40 21.56 -21.64
CA GLN A 73 12.44 22.54 -20.55
C GLN A 73 13.84 23.15 -20.37
N ARG A 74 14.89 22.32 -20.32
CA ARG A 74 16.28 22.78 -20.15
C ARG A 74 16.70 23.72 -21.28
N GLN A 75 16.32 23.35 -22.50
CA GLN A 75 16.67 24.05 -23.74
C GLN A 75 15.64 25.11 -24.16
N ARG A 76 14.55 25.28 -23.40
CA ARG A 76 13.44 26.23 -23.68
C ARG A 76 12.83 26.06 -25.07
N LEU A 77 12.60 24.81 -25.47
CA LEU A 77 12.00 24.46 -26.76
C LEU A 77 10.48 24.64 -26.74
N GLU A 78 9.92 24.88 -27.92
CA GLU A 78 8.48 24.86 -28.15
C GLU A 78 7.89 23.46 -27.88
N ARG A 79 6.59 23.42 -27.59
CA ARG A 79 5.87 22.17 -27.31
C ARG A 79 4.76 21.98 -28.33
N ILE A 80 5.10 21.33 -29.44
CA ILE A 80 4.17 21.12 -30.55
C ILE A 80 3.44 19.80 -30.35
N LYS A 81 2.16 19.87 -29.97
CA LYS A 81 1.28 18.71 -29.89
C LYS A 81 0.88 18.29 -31.31
N VAL A 82 1.21 17.06 -31.69
CA VAL A 82 0.87 16.48 -33.00
C VAL A 82 -0.14 15.35 -32.94
N ILE A 83 -0.33 14.70 -31.78
CA ILE A 83 -1.38 13.69 -31.56
C ILE A 83 -2.39 14.23 -30.54
N ASP A 84 -3.68 14.10 -30.83
CA ASP A 84 -4.78 14.49 -29.93
C ASP A 84 -5.24 13.38 -28.99
N GLU A 85 -6.18 13.70 -28.09
CA GLU A 85 -6.77 12.80 -27.10
C GLU A 85 -7.53 11.63 -27.74
N ALA A 86 -7.94 11.76 -29.01
CA ALA A 86 -8.59 10.70 -29.79
C ALA A 86 -7.57 9.83 -30.54
N GLY A 87 -6.27 10.08 -30.39
CA GLY A 87 -5.20 9.37 -31.07
C GLY A 87 -5.10 9.72 -32.56
N LYS A 88 -5.54 10.91 -32.96
CA LYS A 88 -5.45 11.42 -34.33
C LYS A 88 -4.38 12.49 -34.45
N ILE A 89 -3.83 12.63 -35.65
CA ILE A 89 -2.88 13.68 -35.97
C ILE A 89 -3.61 15.03 -36.04
N THR A 90 -3.10 16.02 -35.31
CA THR A 90 -3.61 17.40 -35.31
C THR A 90 -3.19 18.16 -36.58
N GLU A 91 -3.68 19.40 -36.74
CA GLU A 91 -3.26 20.30 -37.83
C GLU A 91 -1.73 20.53 -37.89
N ASN A 92 -1.03 20.42 -36.76
CA ASN A 92 0.43 20.55 -36.69
C ASN A 92 1.17 19.40 -37.42
N GLY A 93 0.48 18.31 -37.73
CA GLY A 93 1.01 17.20 -38.52
C GLY A 93 0.96 17.43 -40.04
N GLY A 94 0.50 18.59 -40.49
CA GLY A 94 0.49 18.97 -41.91
C GLY A 94 -0.31 17.98 -42.78
N PRO A 95 0.30 17.36 -43.82
CA PRO A 95 -0.40 16.45 -44.73
C PRO A 95 -1.06 15.24 -44.05
N TYR A 96 -0.65 14.90 -42.83
CA TYR A 96 -1.16 13.75 -42.08
C TYR A 96 -2.31 14.10 -41.14
N ALA A 97 -2.71 15.37 -41.06
CA ALA A 97 -3.78 15.82 -40.18
C ALA A 97 -5.08 15.02 -40.38
N GLY A 98 -5.73 14.64 -39.27
CA GLY A 98 -6.96 13.85 -39.23
C GLY A 98 -6.77 12.33 -39.27
N GLN A 99 -5.59 11.84 -39.69
CA GLN A 99 -5.27 10.41 -39.70
C GLN A 99 -5.16 9.85 -38.28
N LYS A 100 -5.44 8.56 -38.08
CA LYS A 100 -5.11 7.89 -36.82
C LYS A 100 -3.60 7.76 -36.68
N SER A 101 -3.04 7.82 -35.46
CA SER A 101 -1.60 7.82 -35.24
C SER A 101 -0.85 6.63 -35.87
N LEU A 102 -1.43 5.42 -35.82
CA LEU A 102 -0.84 4.23 -36.44
C LEU A 102 -0.92 4.25 -37.97
N GLU A 103 -1.99 4.79 -38.53
CA GLU A 103 -2.12 4.98 -39.98
C GLU A 103 -1.11 6.04 -40.48
N ALA A 104 -0.99 7.14 -39.74
CA ALA A 104 0.00 8.17 -40.00
C ALA A 104 1.42 7.61 -39.93
N ARG A 105 1.73 6.74 -38.96
CA ARG A 105 3.01 6.04 -38.86
C ARG A 105 3.35 5.30 -40.16
N GLU A 106 2.42 4.51 -40.69
CA GLU A 106 2.62 3.75 -41.94
C GLU A 106 2.84 4.69 -43.13
N ASN A 107 2.01 5.73 -43.27
CA ASN A 107 2.10 6.69 -44.35
C ASN A 107 3.40 7.52 -44.30
N ILE A 108 3.84 7.92 -43.10
CA ILE A 108 5.10 8.64 -42.86
C ILE A 108 6.29 7.75 -43.25
N LEU A 109 6.30 6.49 -42.81
CA LEU A 109 7.37 5.56 -43.15
C LEU A 109 7.48 5.37 -44.66
N LYS A 110 6.35 5.21 -45.36
CA LYS A 110 6.31 5.13 -46.81
C LYS A 110 6.88 6.40 -47.46
N ALA A 111 6.45 7.58 -47.02
CA ALA A 111 6.93 8.85 -47.58
C ALA A 111 8.45 9.06 -47.34
N LEU A 112 8.96 8.68 -46.17
CA LEU A 112 10.39 8.73 -45.89
C LEU A 112 11.17 7.74 -46.77
N GLN A 113 10.62 6.56 -47.03
CA GLN A 113 11.23 5.56 -47.92
C GLN A 113 11.26 6.06 -49.37
N ASP A 114 10.15 6.62 -49.87
CA ASP A 114 10.05 7.19 -51.21
C ASP A 114 11.05 8.33 -51.42
N GLN A 115 11.30 9.14 -50.38
CA GLN A 115 12.31 10.21 -50.39
C GLN A 115 13.74 9.74 -50.06
N LYS A 116 13.95 8.43 -49.85
CA LYS A 116 15.25 7.84 -49.46
C LYS A 116 15.87 8.48 -48.20
N LEU A 117 15.02 8.85 -47.25
CA LEU A 117 15.42 9.46 -45.97
C LEU A 117 15.55 8.42 -44.83
N ILE A 118 15.39 7.14 -45.13
CA ILE A 118 15.59 6.03 -44.21
C ILE A 118 16.94 5.38 -44.50
N GLU A 119 17.86 5.47 -43.54
CA GLU A 119 19.17 4.80 -43.64
C GLU A 119 19.09 3.32 -43.29
N LYS A 120 18.38 2.97 -42.21
CA LYS A 120 18.30 1.60 -41.69
C LYS A 120 16.98 1.37 -40.96
N VAL A 121 16.39 0.19 -41.16
CA VAL A 121 15.28 -0.36 -40.36
C VAL A 121 15.79 -1.62 -39.67
N GLN A 122 15.50 -1.78 -38.37
CA GLN A 122 15.88 -2.96 -37.61
C GLN A 122 14.85 -3.23 -36.51
N ASP A 123 14.71 -4.50 -36.14
CA ASP A 123 13.90 -4.88 -34.98
C ASP A 123 14.55 -4.38 -33.70
N TYR A 124 13.74 -3.80 -32.81
CA TYR A 124 14.23 -3.22 -31.57
C TYR A 124 13.29 -3.57 -30.39
N PRO A 125 13.69 -4.54 -29.54
CA PRO A 125 12.94 -4.84 -28.33
C PRO A 125 13.09 -3.69 -27.34
N HIS A 126 11.95 -3.16 -26.88
CA HIS A 126 11.90 -2.08 -25.90
C HIS A 126 10.63 -2.17 -25.06
N GLU A 127 10.62 -1.44 -23.95
CA GLU A 127 9.49 -1.40 -23.03
C GLU A 127 8.47 -0.34 -23.49
N ILE A 128 7.19 -0.75 -23.57
CA ILE A 128 6.08 0.13 -23.92
C ILE A 128 5.12 0.18 -22.72
N PRO A 129 4.78 1.37 -22.19
CA PRO A 129 3.80 1.49 -21.12
C PRO A 129 2.41 1.14 -21.62
N HIS A 130 1.70 0.29 -20.89
CA HIS A 130 0.33 -0.12 -21.21
C HIS A 130 -0.63 0.31 -20.11
N CYS A 131 -1.87 0.66 -20.50
CA CYS A 131 -2.94 0.92 -19.56
C CYS A 131 -3.24 -0.37 -18.78
N TYR A 132 -3.10 -0.32 -17.45
CA TYR A 132 -3.31 -1.50 -16.59
C TYR A 132 -4.75 -2.06 -16.64
N ARG A 133 -5.73 -1.29 -17.12
CA ARG A 133 -7.13 -1.72 -17.25
C ARG A 133 -7.47 -2.33 -18.61
N CYS A 134 -7.11 -1.65 -19.70
CA CYS A 134 -7.51 -2.06 -21.05
C CYS A 134 -6.37 -2.67 -21.88
N GLY A 135 -5.14 -2.67 -21.37
CA GLY A 135 -3.98 -3.26 -22.03
C GLY A 135 -3.50 -2.54 -23.30
N ARG A 136 -4.03 -1.36 -23.64
CA ARG A 136 -3.56 -0.58 -24.80
C ARG A 136 -2.30 0.22 -24.45
N PRO A 137 -1.38 0.46 -25.41
CA PRO A 137 -0.27 1.38 -25.22
C PRO A 137 -0.74 2.76 -24.77
N VAL A 138 -0.03 3.37 -23.82
CA VAL A 138 -0.33 4.70 -23.30
C VAL A 138 0.27 5.75 -24.24
N GLU A 139 -0.54 6.74 -24.62
CA GLU A 139 -0.06 7.93 -25.30
C GLU A 139 0.33 9.01 -24.28
N GLN A 140 1.48 9.64 -24.50
CA GLN A 140 1.96 10.72 -23.65
C GLN A 140 1.53 12.04 -24.29
N LEU A 141 0.73 12.81 -23.55
CA LEU A 141 0.17 14.07 -24.01
C LEU A 141 0.41 15.16 -22.96
N LEU A 142 0.61 16.38 -23.43
CA LEU A 142 0.53 17.55 -22.57
C LEU A 142 -0.93 17.85 -22.26
N SER A 143 -1.22 17.94 -20.97
CA SER A 143 -2.51 18.36 -20.45
C SER A 143 -2.30 19.40 -19.37
N GLN A 144 -3.18 20.40 -19.33
CA GLN A 144 -3.33 21.22 -18.13
C GLN A 144 -3.93 20.35 -17.02
N GLN A 145 -3.35 20.43 -15.83
CA GLN A 145 -3.71 19.62 -14.67
C GLN A 145 -3.44 20.43 -13.39
N TRP A 146 -4.08 20.02 -12.30
CA TRP A 146 -3.89 20.59 -10.97
C TRP A 146 -2.80 19.83 -10.23
N PHE A 147 -1.82 20.56 -9.70
CA PHE A 147 -0.68 19.98 -9.00
C PHE A 147 -0.57 20.54 -7.58
N LEU A 148 -0.20 19.67 -6.65
CA LEU A 148 0.24 20.06 -5.32
C LEU A 148 1.77 20.15 -5.30
N LYS A 149 2.29 21.31 -4.89
CA LYS A 149 3.73 21.55 -4.79
C LYS A 149 4.32 20.73 -3.64
N MET A 150 5.15 19.76 -3.96
CA MET A 150 5.63 18.77 -2.98
C MET A 150 6.89 19.20 -2.24
N SER A 151 7.66 20.14 -2.79
CA SER A 151 8.99 20.51 -2.27
C SER A 151 9.00 20.92 -0.79
N GLU A 152 7.96 21.62 -0.32
CA GLU A 152 7.82 22.04 1.07
C GLU A 152 6.98 21.06 1.89
N LEU A 153 5.89 20.58 1.29
CA LEU A 153 4.90 19.72 1.97
C LEU A 153 5.51 18.42 2.48
N ILE A 154 6.52 17.89 1.79
CA ILE A 154 7.14 16.62 2.15
C ILE A 154 8.13 16.72 3.32
N LYS A 155 8.66 17.92 3.62
CA LYS A 155 9.75 18.10 4.58
C LYS A 155 9.40 17.60 6.00
N PRO A 156 8.21 17.87 6.56
CA PRO A 156 7.82 17.32 7.86
C PRO A 156 7.77 15.79 7.84
N ALA A 157 7.31 15.20 6.73
CA ALA A 157 7.20 13.75 6.58
C ALA A 157 8.58 13.06 6.49
N ILE A 158 9.56 13.71 5.84
CA ILE A 158 10.96 13.25 5.85
C ILE A 158 11.51 13.30 7.28
N ARG A 159 11.38 14.47 7.93
CA ARG A 159 11.91 14.68 9.29
C ARG A 159 11.34 13.67 10.28
N ALA A 160 10.04 13.41 10.23
CA ALA A 160 9.36 12.48 11.13
C ALA A 160 9.97 11.07 11.11
N ILE A 161 10.41 10.63 9.93
CA ILE A 161 11.05 9.33 9.73
C ILE A 161 12.53 9.38 10.11
N GLU A 162 13.23 10.48 9.81
CA GLU A 162 14.63 10.65 10.20
C GLU A 162 14.82 10.66 11.72
N THR A 163 13.93 11.35 12.45
CA THR A 163 13.97 11.50 13.92
C THR A 163 13.22 10.41 14.68
N ASP A 164 12.77 9.35 13.99
CA ASP A 164 12.02 8.22 14.56
C ASP A 164 10.75 8.63 15.34
N GLN A 165 10.14 9.77 15.00
CA GLN A 165 8.78 10.11 15.42
C GLN A 165 7.76 9.15 14.83
N ILE A 166 8.06 8.60 13.65
CA ILE A 166 7.32 7.50 13.05
C ILE A 166 8.34 6.42 12.67
N THR A 167 8.12 5.19 13.14
CA THR A 167 9.03 4.07 12.87
C THR A 167 8.39 3.07 11.90
N PHE A 168 9.24 2.42 11.08
CA PHE A 168 8.81 1.36 10.18
C PHE A 168 9.22 -0.01 10.74
N THR A 169 8.31 -0.97 10.66
CA THR A 169 8.58 -2.39 10.91
C THR A 169 8.21 -3.18 9.64
N PRO A 170 9.16 -3.84 8.96
CA PRO A 170 10.59 -3.92 9.28
C PRO A 170 11.38 -2.61 9.02
N PRO A 171 12.51 -2.38 9.73
CA PRO A 171 13.29 -1.13 9.65
C PRO A 171 13.81 -0.75 8.26
N ARG A 172 14.00 -1.73 7.36
CA ARG A 172 14.49 -1.50 5.98
C ARG A 172 13.63 -0.52 5.18
N TRP A 173 12.34 -0.42 5.50
CA TRP A 173 11.43 0.49 4.80
C TRP A 173 11.73 1.97 5.06
N LYS A 174 12.40 2.32 6.18
CA LYS A 174 12.88 3.68 6.45
C LYS A 174 13.74 4.21 5.31
N ARG A 175 14.75 3.44 4.89
CA ARG A 175 15.66 3.85 3.79
C ARG A 175 14.92 4.00 2.47
N ILE A 176 14.09 3.01 2.11
CA ILE A 176 13.32 3.01 0.85
C ILE A 176 12.38 4.21 0.78
N TYR A 177 11.73 4.52 1.90
CA TYR A 177 10.89 5.71 2.05
C TYR A 177 11.70 6.99 1.80
N LEU A 178 12.79 7.20 2.54
CA LEU A 178 13.61 8.42 2.43
C LEU A 178 14.21 8.61 1.04
N ASP A 179 14.67 7.54 0.39
CA ASP A 179 15.23 7.60 -0.96
C ASP A 179 14.16 8.01 -2.00
N TRP A 180 12.91 7.56 -1.82
CA TRP A 180 11.80 8.00 -2.67
C TRP A 180 11.45 9.49 -2.43
N MET A 181 11.49 9.95 -1.18
CA MET A 181 11.20 11.36 -0.83
C MET A 181 12.19 12.35 -1.44
N LYS A 182 13.47 12.00 -1.55
CA LYS A 182 14.51 12.88 -2.11
C LYS A 182 14.23 13.31 -3.55
N ASN A 183 13.52 12.48 -4.32
CA ASN A 183 13.25 12.70 -5.74
C ASN A 183 11.75 12.90 -6.04
N ILE A 184 10.97 13.31 -5.03
CA ILE A 184 9.53 13.49 -5.20
C ILE A 184 9.24 14.65 -6.17
N ARG A 185 8.32 14.41 -7.11
CA ARG A 185 7.81 15.41 -8.05
C ARG A 185 6.51 16.00 -7.51
N ASP A 186 6.13 17.16 -8.02
CA ASP A 186 4.82 17.76 -7.74
C ASP A 186 3.70 16.78 -8.08
N TRP A 187 2.73 16.66 -7.19
CA TRP A 187 1.72 15.63 -7.30
C TRP A 187 0.52 16.13 -8.10
N CYS A 188 0.28 15.51 -9.25
CA CYS A 188 -0.95 15.74 -10.02
C CYS A 188 -2.17 15.21 -9.25
N ILE A 189 -3.01 16.13 -8.75
CA ILE A 189 -4.20 15.82 -7.94
C ILE A 189 -5.49 15.77 -8.74
N SER A 190 -5.51 16.18 -10.02
CA SER A 190 -6.70 16.12 -10.87
C SER A 190 -6.77 14.85 -11.72
N ARG A 191 -7.98 14.40 -12.01
CA ARG A 191 -8.30 13.27 -12.87
C ARG A 191 -9.53 13.59 -13.73
N GLN A 192 -9.48 13.23 -15.00
CA GLN A 192 -10.60 13.35 -15.94
C GLN A 192 -11.42 12.06 -15.97
N ILE A 193 -11.99 11.70 -14.82
CA ILE A 193 -12.85 10.51 -14.64
C ILE A 193 -14.15 10.92 -13.95
N TRP A 194 -15.20 10.11 -14.13
CA TRP A 194 -16.52 10.45 -13.59
C TRP A 194 -16.66 10.17 -12.09
N TRP A 195 -15.86 9.25 -11.55
CA TRP A 195 -15.91 8.86 -10.15
C TRP A 195 -14.79 9.52 -9.34
N GLY A 196 -15.15 10.43 -8.45
CA GLY A 196 -14.25 11.09 -7.52
C GLY A 196 -14.86 12.36 -6.94
N HIS A 197 -14.20 12.96 -5.95
CA HIS A 197 -14.63 14.25 -5.40
C HIS A 197 -14.28 15.36 -6.38
N ARG A 198 -15.26 16.12 -6.87
CA ARG A 198 -14.97 17.27 -7.75
C ARG A 198 -14.04 18.25 -7.05
N LEU A 199 -13.07 18.79 -7.78
CA LEU A 199 -12.22 19.83 -7.23
C LEU A 199 -13.09 21.04 -6.86
N PRO A 200 -12.91 21.65 -5.67
CA PRO A 200 -13.65 22.85 -5.28
C PRO A 200 -13.06 24.09 -5.98
N VAL A 201 -12.78 23.97 -7.27
CA VAL A 201 -12.18 25.01 -8.11
C VAL A 201 -13.18 25.42 -9.18
N PHE A 202 -13.35 26.73 -9.33
CA PHE A 202 -14.30 27.33 -10.24
C PHE A 202 -13.58 28.30 -11.15
N VAL A 203 -13.92 28.30 -12.42
CA VAL A 203 -13.37 29.17 -13.44
C VAL A 203 -14.38 30.23 -13.86
N LYS A 204 -13.95 31.48 -13.99
CA LYS A 204 -14.81 32.53 -14.56
C LYS A 204 -15.04 32.21 -16.03
N LYS A 205 -16.30 32.28 -16.50
CA LYS A 205 -16.64 32.06 -17.90
C LYS A 205 -15.95 33.13 -18.77
N GLN A 206 -14.79 32.84 -19.33
CA GLN A 206 -14.14 33.71 -20.31
C GLN A 206 -14.83 33.49 -21.67
N GLU A 207 -15.70 34.41 -22.09
CA GLU A 207 -15.98 34.54 -23.51
C GLU A 207 -14.70 35.04 -24.19
N ASN A 208 -14.05 34.18 -24.98
CA ASN A 208 -12.97 34.48 -25.92
C ASN A 208 -11.92 35.50 -25.46
N LEU A 209 -10.91 35.08 -24.70
CA LEU A 209 -9.70 35.88 -24.51
C LEU A 209 -8.57 35.43 -25.46
N LYS A 210 -8.56 36.06 -26.65
CA LYS A 210 -7.28 36.42 -27.30
C LYS A 210 -6.66 37.55 -26.48
N SER A 211 -5.33 37.50 -26.35
CA SER A 211 -4.50 38.30 -25.43
C SER A 211 -4.81 39.80 -25.34
N GLN A 212 -4.61 40.40 -24.15
CA GLN A 212 -3.59 41.42 -23.89
C GLN A 212 -3.61 41.96 -22.43
N ASN A 213 -2.42 41.99 -21.83
CA ASN A 213 -1.86 42.90 -20.81
C ASN A 213 -2.46 43.11 -19.40
N SER A 214 -1.65 42.64 -18.45
CA SER A 214 -1.06 43.30 -17.26
C SER A 214 -1.91 43.82 -16.09
N ASN A 215 -1.60 43.20 -14.94
CA ASN A 215 -1.60 43.72 -13.56
C ASN A 215 -2.91 43.78 -12.77
N LEU A 216 -3.34 42.62 -12.26
CA LEU A 216 -4.07 42.47 -10.98
C LEU A 216 -3.63 41.16 -10.30
N LYS A 217 -3.32 41.17 -9.00
CA LYS A 217 -3.04 39.97 -8.19
C LYS A 217 -4.34 39.40 -7.59
N ILE A 218 -5.23 39.07 -8.52
CA ILE A 218 -6.14 37.94 -8.57
C ILE A 218 -5.57 37.18 -9.77
N ASN A 219 -5.31 35.87 -9.76
CA ASN A 219 -5.22 35.23 -11.09
C ASN A 219 -6.67 35.18 -11.58
N ALA A 220 -7.10 36.22 -12.31
CA ALA A 220 -8.46 36.74 -12.52
C ALA A 220 -9.56 35.74 -12.98
N ASP A 221 -9.22 34.46 -13.09
CA ASP A 221 -9.97 33.41 -13.74
C ASP A 221 -10.37 32.25 -12.84
N TYR A 222 -9.86 32.14 -11.59
CA TYR A 222 -10.13 30.98 -10.71
C TYR A 222 -10.58 31.38 -9.29
N TYR A 223 -11.54 30.65 -8.74
CA TYR A 223 -12.01 30.69 -7.35
C TYR A 223 -11.89 29.29 -6.72
N ILE A 224 -11.46 29.21 -5.46
CA ILE A 224 -11.35 27.94 -4.72
C ILE A 224 -12.13 28.04 -3.41
N GLY A 225 -13.08 27.14 -3.20
CA GLY A 225 -13.92 27.12 -2.00
C GLY A 225 -15.34 26.62 -2.27
N ASP A 226 -16.18 26.65 -1.24
CA ASP A 226 -17.53 26.08 -1.32
C ASP A 226 -18.57 27.04 -1.91
N ASN A 227 -18.30 28.35 -1.89
CA ASN A 227 -19.26 29.39 -2.26
C ASN A 227 -18.72 30.27 -3.40
N PRO A 228 -18.78 29.78 -4.66
CA PRO A 228 -18.26 30.53 -5.80
C PRO A 228 -19.04 31.82 -6.06
N PRO A 229 -18.38 32.90 -6.52
CA PRO A 229 -19.06 34.09 -7.02
C PRO A 229 -19.92 33.79 -8.25
N GLU A 230 -20.90 34.65 -8.53
CA GLU A 230 -21.72 34.55 -9.75
C GLU A 230 -20.84 34.59 -11.02
N GLY A 231 -21.20 33.79 -12.04
CA GLY A 231 -20.47 33.71 -13.31
C GLY A 231 -19.25 32.77 -13.31
N TYR A 232 -18.97 32.10 -12.18
CA TYR A 232 -17.95 31.05 -12.09
C TYR A 232 -18.57 29.66 -12.28
N LYS A 233 -17.93 28.83 -13.11
CA LYS A 233 -18.32 27.43 -13.34
C LYS A 233 -17.28 26.50 -12.73
N GLN A 234 -17.72 25.50 -11.96
CA GLN A 234 -16.81 24.49 -11.40
C GLN A 234 -16.10 23.72 -12.51
N VAL A 235 -14.81 23.41 -12.32
CA VAL A 235 -14.07 22.53 -13.22
C VAL A 235 -14.66 21.12 -13.20
N ASP A 236 -14.53 20.40 -14.32
CA ASP A 236 -15.07 19.04 -14.45
C ASP A 236 -14.13 17.98 -13.84
N ASP A 237 -12.90 18.37 -13.48
CA ASP A 237 -11.90 17.49 -12.86
C ASP A 237 -12.35 16.99 -11.48
N VAL A 238 -11.99 15.72 -11.19
CA VAL A 238 -12.13 15.14 -9.85
C VAL A 238 -10.75 14.91 -9.21
N LEU A 239 -10.73 14.87 -7.88
CA LEU A 239 -9.54 14.63 -7.09
C LEU A 239 -9.07 13.18 -7.28
N ASP A 240 -7.76 13.02 -7.31
CA ASP A 240 -7.08 11.74 -7.20
C ASP A 240 -7.58 10.98 -5.96
N THR A 241 -7.89 9.69 -6.09
CA THR A 241 -8.39 8.89 -4.97
C THR A 241 -7.43 8.92 -3.77
N TRP A 242 -6.12 8.96 -4.06
CA TRP A 242 -5.09 9.10 -3.03
C TRP A 242 -5.15 10.41 -2.25
N PHE A 243 -5.80 11.46 -2.78
CA PHE A 243 -6.08 12.71 -2.06
C PHE A 243 -7.07 12.49 -0.93
N SER A 244 -8.19 11.83 -1.18
CA SER A 244 -9.11 11.48 -0.09
C SER A 244 -8.48 10.49 0.89
N SER A 245 -7.76 9.47 0.40
CA SER A 245 -7.14 8.46 1.27
C SER A 245 -6.02 9.03 2.14
N ALA A 246 -5.36 10.11 1.71
CA ALA A 246 -4.36 10.82 2.50
C ALA A 246 -4.94 11.42 3.79
N LEU A 247 -6.24 11.71 3.82
CA LEU A 247 -6.92 12.32 4.97
C LEU A 247 -7.46 11.28 5.95
N TRP A 248 -7.33 9.97 5.64
CA TRP A 248 -7.89 8.87 6.41
C TRP A 248 -7.66 8.91 7.92
N PRO A 249 -6.44 9.23 8.44
CA PRO A 249 -6.17 9.14 9.88
C PRO A 249 -6.99 10.07 10.77
N PHE A 250 -7.58 11.12 10.20
CA PHE A 250 -8.34 12.13 10.95
C PHE A 250 -9.74 12.37 10.36
N ALA A 251 -9.93 12.19 9.05
CA ALA A 251 -11.24 12.35 8.41
C ALA A 251 -12.28 11.33 8.92
N THR A 252 -11.85 10.10 9.25
CA THR A 252 -12.73 9.07 9.82
C THR A 252 -13.15 9.37 11.26
N LEU A 253 -12.46 10.28 11.94
CA LEU A 253 -12.71 10.66 13.33
C LEU A 253 -13.54 11.96 13.45
N GLY A 254 -14.16 12.41 12.35
CA GLY A 254 -15.06 13.57 12.33
C GLY A 254 -14.43 14.88 11.87
N TRP A 255 -13.15 14.88 11.46
CA TRP A 255 -12.56 16.03 10.77
C TRP A 255 -13.24 16.25 9.40
N PRO A 256 -13.50 17.50 8.95
CA PRO A 256 -13.10 18.76 9.59
C PRO A 256 -14.17 19.38 10.51
N LYS A 257 -15.35 18.76 10.65
CA LYS A 257 -16.50 19.36 11.35
C LYS A 257 -16.30 19.44 12.86
N ASN A 258 -15.65 18.44 13.43
CA ASN A 258 -15.40 18.32 14.87
C ASN A 258 -13.93 18.62 15.19
N LYS A 259 -13.38 19.69 14.60
CA LYS A 259 -12.04 20.16 14.99
C LYS A 259 -12.09 20.63 16.45
N PRO A 260 -11.05 20.38 17.26
CA PRO A 260 -11.00 20.90 18.62
C PRO A 260 -11.10 22.43 18.59
N THR A 261 -12.22 22.97 19.06
CA THR A 261 -12.39 24.41 19.28
C THR A 261 -11.99 24.74 20.70
N THR A 262 -11.22 25.81 20.87
CA THR A 262 -10.70 26.27 22.18
C THR A 262 -11.76 26.79 23.15
N ASP A 263 -13.03 26.86 22.75
CA ASP A 263 -14.11 27.41 23.57
C ASP A 263 -15.08 26.34 24.10
N ASN A 264 -14.87 26.00 25.37
CA ASN A 264 -15.88 25.72 26.40
C ASN A 264 -17.15 24.93 26.01
N GLN A 265 -16.98 23.63 25.76
CA GLN A 265 -17.71 22.54 26.43
C GLN A 265 -17.04 21.23 26.00
N GLN A 266 -16.35 20.59 26.95
CA GLN A 266 -15.42 19.49 26.71
C GLN A 266 -16.16 18.18 26.42
N THR A 267 -16.68 18.01 25.20
CA THR A 267 -16.98 16.68 24.67
C THR A 267 -15.73 16.20 23.93
N THR A 268 -14.96 15.30 24.54
CA THR A 268 -13.84 14.62 23.86
C THR A 268 -14.39 13.96 22.59
N THR A 269 -13.94 14.42 21.43
CA THR A 269 -14.32 13.84 20.14
C THR A 269 -13.51 12.56 19.90
N ASP A 270 -13.96 11.70 18.97
CA ASP A 270 -13.16 10.56 18.53
C ASP A 270 -11.77 11.01 18.02
N LEU A 271 -11.69 12.20 17.42
CA LEU A 271 -10.44 12.79 16.97
C LEU A 271 -9.50 13.08 18.16
N ASP A 272 -10.01 13.62 19.27
CA ASP A 272 -9.20 13.94 20.45
C ASP A 272 -8.66 12.70 21.16
N TYR A 273 -9.42 11.60 21.14
CA TYR A 273 -9.05 10.37 21.82
C TYR A 273 -8.16 9.45 20.97
N PHE A 274 -8.46 9.31 19.67
CA PHE A 274 -7.82 8.32 18.80
C PHE A 274 -6.72 8.88 17.89
N TYR A 275 -6.51 10.21 17.83
CA TYR A 275 -5.41 10.83 17.08
C TYR A 275 -4.32 11.35 18.04
N PRO A 276 -3.03 11.07 17.78
CA PRO A 276 -2.49 10.26 16.69
C PRO A 276 -2.71 8.76 16.92
N THR A 277 -2.90 8.01 15.82
CA THR A 277 -3.14 6.55 15.92
C THR A 277 -1.86 5.79 16.31
N SER A 278 -1.97 4.59 16.88
CA SER A 278 -0.77 3.86 17.34
C SER A 278 0.00 3.23 16.18
N ILE A 279 -0.67 2.41 15.35
CA ILE A 279 -0.04 1.57 14.33
C ILE A 279 -0.85 1.62 13.04
N LEU A 280 -0.19 1.91 11.92
CA LEU A 280 -0.72 1.68 10.59
C LEU A 280 -0.22 0.33 10.05
N VAL A 281 -1.14 -0.58 9.73
CA VAL A 281 -0.81 -1.85 9.07
C VAL A 281 -1.10 -1.72 7.57
N THR A 282 -0.10 -1.99 6.72
CA THR A 282 -0.24 -1.80 5.27
C THR A 282 0.66 -2.72 4.45
N ALA A 283 0.33 -2.85 3.17
CA ALA A 283 1.18 -3.47 2.18
C ALA A 283 2.20 -2.46 1.61
N ARG A 284 3.35 -2.98 1.16
CA ARG A 284 4.46 -2.17 0.64
C ARG A 284 4.18 -1.44 -0.67
N ASP A 285 3.27 -1.97 -1.49
CA ASP A 285 2.93 -1.44 -2.81
C ASP A 285 2.25 -0.08 -2.74
N ILE A 286 1.60 0.23 -1.61
CA ILE A 286 0.94 1.51 -1.37
C ILE A 286 1.70 2.42 -0.40
N ASN A 287 2.93 2.08 0.00
CA ASN A 287 3.73 2.96 0.88
C ASN A 287 3.95 4.35 0.26
N MET A 288 4.32 4.40 -1.02
CA MET A 288 4.57 5.66 -1.73
C MET A 288 3.30 6.36 -2.18
N LEU A 289 2.20 5.62 -2.26
CA LEU A 289 0.90 6.13 -2.71
C LEU A 289 0.06 6.64 -1.54
N TRP A 290 0.11 5.98 -0.39
CA TRP A 290 -0.80 6.22 0.74
C TRP A 290 -0.08 6.70 2.00
N VAL A 291 0.89 5.94 2.50
CA VAL A 291 1.56 6.21 3.79
C VAL A 291 2.20 7.60 3.79
N VAL A 292 3.00 7.90 2.77
CA VAL A 292 3.62 9.23 2.58
C VAL A 292 2.58 10.35 2.66
N ARG A 293 1.44 10.16 1.97
CA ARG A 293 0.41 11.19 1.86
C ARG A 293 -0.33 11.40 3.17
N MET A 294 -0.58 10.33 3.92
CA MET A 294 -1.10 10.44 5.27
C MET A 294 -0.15 11.19 6.19
N ILE A 295 1.16 10.92 6.12
CA ILE A 295 2.14 11.59 6.97
C ILE A 295 2.16 13.08 6.70
N PHE A 296 2.39 13.52 5.45
CA PHE A 296 2.42 14.96 5.21
C PHE A 296 1.05 15.62 5.43
N SER A 297 -0.07 14.93 5.20
CA SER A 297 -1.40 15.50 5.43
C SER A 297 -1.70 15.66 6.92
N GLY A 298 -1.27 14.71 7.76
CA GLY A 298 -1.33 14.84 9.21
C GLY A 298 -0.54 16.06 9.69
N TYR A 299 0.70 16.21 9.24
CA TYR A 299 1.50 17.40 9.58
C TYR A 299 0.93 18.69 9.00
N GLU A 300 0.31 18.66 7.81
CA GLU A 300 -0.25 19.85 7.18
C GLU A 300 -1.52 20.32 7.89
N PHE A 301 -2.46 19.42 8.16
CA PHE A 301 -3.78 19.79 8.67
C PHE A 301 -3.91 19.68 10.19
N MET A 302 -3.20 18.74 10.82
CA MET A 302 -3.27 18.47 12.25
C MET A 302 -2.02 18.93 13.01
N LYS A 303 -0.95 19.31 12.31
CA LYS A 303 0.33 19.76 12.89
C LYS A 303 1.03 18.70 13.77
N GLU A 304 0.65 17.44 13.59
CA GLU A 304 1.18 16.29 14.33
C GLU A 304 1.21 15.04 13.43
N ARG A 305 2.03 14.04 13.79
CA ARG A 305 2.09 12.74 13.09
C ARG A 305 0.72 12.04 13.06
N PRO A 306 0.34 11.35 11.98
CA PRO A 306 -0.93 10.61 11.93
C PRO A 306 -0.90 9.26 12.66
N PHE A 307 0.28 8.66 12.80
CA PHE A 307 0.50 7.39 13.48
C PHE A 307 1.91 7.32 14.06
N SER A 308 2.11 6.46 15.06
CA SER A 308 3.43 6.26 15.68
C SER A 308 4.30 5.22 14.97
N GLN A 309 3.68 4.17 14.45
CA GLN A 309 4.39 3.06 13.80
C GLN A 309 3.71 2.66 12.49
N VAL A 310 4.50 2.18 11.53
CA VAL A 310 4.02 1.59 10.28
C VAL A 310 4.50 0.16 10.18
N TYR A 311 3.59 -0.79 10.30
CA TYR A 311 3.86 -2.21 10.06
C TYR A 311 3.58 -2.56 8.60
N VAL A 312 4.63 -2.88 7.86
CA VAL A 312 4.55 -3.27 6.45
C VAL A 312 4.57 -4.80 6.38
N HIS A 313 3.40 -5.39 6.20
CA HIS A 313 3.25 -6.85 6.20
C HIS A 313 3.79 -7.48 4.90
N PRO A 314 4.21 -8.76 4.95
CA PRO A 314 4.51 -9.56 3.77
C PRO A 314 3.36 -9.62 2.74
N THR A 315 3.71 -9.74 1.46
CA THR A 315 2.72 -9.98 0.40
C THR A 315 2.43 -11.48 0.31
N VAL A 316 1.15 -11.85 0.18
CA VAL A 316 0.77 -13.24 -0.14
C VAL A 316 0.86 -13.45 -1.66
N LEU A 317 1.59 -14.48 -2.05
CA LEU A 317 1.88 -14.89 -3.42
C LEU A 317 1.29 -16.29 -3.67
N THR A 318 1.12 -16.65 -4.93
CA THR A 318 0.82 -18.05 -5.30
C THR A 318 1.96 -18.97 -4.86
N ILE A 319 1.72 -20.28 -4.87
CA ILE A 319 2.74 -21.27 -4.53
C ILE A 319 3.97 -21.20 -5.47
N GLU A 320 3.78 -20.79 -6.72
CA GLU A 320 4.86 -20.53 -7.70
C GLU A 320 5.55 -19.17 -7.50
N GLY A 321 5.10 -18.35 -6.54
CA GLY A 321 5.65 -17.03 -6.24
C GLY A 321 5.11 -15.89 -7.12
N LYS A 322 3.97 -16.09 -7.80
CA LYS A 322 3.34 -15.02 -8.60
C LYS A 322 2.44 -14.15 -7.71
N ARG A 323 2.23 -12.89 -8.12
CA ARG A 323 1.30 -11.98 -7.44
C ARG A 323 -0.12 -12.55 -7.49
N MET A 324 -0.82 -12.56 -6.37
CA MET A 324 -2.26 -12.81 -6.33
C MET A 324 -3.02 -11.54 -6.70
N SER A 325 -3.84 -11.59 -7.76
CA SER A 325 -4.80 -10.54 -8.06
C SER A 325 -6.00 -11.06 -8.82
N LYS A 326 -7.15 -10.39 -8.67
CA LYS A 326 -8.36 -10.70 -9.45
C LYS A 326 -8.12 -10.55 -10.95
N SER A 327 -7.38 -9.52 -11.36
CA SER A 327 -7.07 -9.26 -12.78
C SER A 327 -6.21 -10.34 -13.43
N LEU A 328 -5.37 -11.04 -12.65
CA LEU A 328 -4.51 -12.11 -13.14
C LEU A 328 -5.19 -13.50 -13.03
N GLY A 329 -6.37 -13.59 -12.42
CA GLY A 329 -7.04 -14.86 -12.15
C GLY A 329 -6.29 -15.76 -11.15
N THR A 330 -5.30 -15.21 -10.44
CA THR A 330 -4.45 -15.94 -9.48
C THR A 330 -4.89 -15.76 -8.03
N GLY A 331 -5.95 -15.00 -7.79
CA GLY A 331 -6.51 -14.78 -6.46
C GLY A 331 -7.27 -16.01 -5.96
N VAL A 332 -7.09 -16.33 -4.68
CA VAL A 332 -7.92 -17.29 -3.95
C VAL A 332 -8.94 -16.51 -3.13
N ASP A 333 -10.21 -16.91 -3.18
CA ASP A 333 -11.24 -16.26 -2.36
C ASP A 333 -11.11 -16.73 -0.89
N PRO A 334 -10.84 -15.83 0.07
CA PRO A 334 -10.77 -16.22 1.47
C PRO A 334 -12.08 -16.79 1.99
N LEU A 335 -13.24 -16.43 1.43
CA LEU A 335 -14.53 -16.96 1.87
C LEU A 335 -14.67 -18.45 1.52
N GLU A 336 -14.22 -18.86 0.34
CA GLU A 336 -14.22 -20.29 -0.05
C GLU A 336 -13.36 -21.13 0.91
N LEU A 337 -12.21 -20.59 1.34
CA LEU A 337 -11.35 -21.25 2.32
C LEU A 337 -12.00 -21.31 3.72
N ILE A 338 -12.69 -20.24 4.12
CA ILE A 338 -13.42 -20.17 5.39
C ILE A 338 -14.56 -21.19 5.40
N ASP A 339 -15.33 -21.31 4.31
CA ASP A 339 -16.42 -22.27 4.20
C ASP A 339 -15.90 -23.72 4.25
N LYS A 340 -14.73 -23.97 3.64
CA LYS A 340 -14.12 -25.30 3.58
C LYS A 340 -13.44 -25.73 4.90
N TYR A 341 -12.73 -24.82 5.56
CA TYR A 341 -11.85 -25.15 6.70
C TYR A 341 -12.24 -24.49 8.03
N GLY A 342 -13.05 -23.44 7.99
CA GLY A 342 -13.38 -22.59 9.13
C GLY A 342 -12.47 -21.37 9.24
N ALA A 343 -13.02 -20.27 9.80
CA ALA A 343 -12.32 -19.00 9.90
C ALA A 343 -11.03 -19.08 10.73
N ASP A 344 -11.02 -19.82 11.84
CA ASP A 344 -9.82 -19.98 12.66
C ASP A 344 -8.72 -20.76 11.95
N ALA A 345 -9.07 -21.73 11.10
CA ALA A 345 -8.09 -22.48 10.32
C ALA A 345 -7.38 -21.56 9.32
N VAL A 346 -8.14 -20.69 8.64
CA VAL A 346 -7.59 -19.71 7.69
C VAL A 346 -6.73 -18.68 8.41
N ARG A 347 -7.22 -18.10 9.51
CA ARG A 347 -6.47 -17.13 10.31
C ARG A 347 -5.17 -17.74 10.85
N PHE A 348 -5.26 -18.89 11.51
CA PHE A 348 -4.09 -19.57 12.06
C PHE A 348 -3.11 -19.94 10.95
N GLY A 349 -3.57 -20.56 9.86
CA GLY A 349 -2.71 -20.98 8.76
C GLY A 349 -1.92 -19.82 8.13
N LEU A 350 -2.59 -18.69 7.86
CA LEU A 350 -1.94 -17.48 7.32
C LEU A 350 -0.98 -16.82 8.31
N THR A 351 -1.33 -16.77 9.59
CA THR A 351 -0.45 -16.24 10.63
C THR A 351 0.77 -17.14 10.80
N TYR A 352 0.59 -18.46 10.83
CA TYR A 352 1.63 -19.46 11.05
C TYR A 352 2.72 -19.39 9.97
N ILE A 353 2.35 -19.21 8.70
CA ILE A 353 3.33 -19.08 7.60
C ILE A 353 3.93 -17.67 7.48
N ASN A 354 3.48 -16.71 8.28
CA ASN A 354 3.99 -15.34 8.26
C ASN A 354 5.26 -15.20 9.11
N THR A 355 6.42 -15.36 8.47
CA THR A 355 7.75 -15.18 9.09
C THR A 355 8.23 -13.71 9.08
N GLY A 356 7.36 -12.76 8.73
CA GLY A 356 7.54 -11.31 8.86
C GLY A 356 8.52 -10.63 7.88
N THR A 357 9.53 -11.35 7.38
CA THR A 357 10.64 -10.73 6.63
C THR A 357 10.46 -10.84 5.11
N GLN A 358 9.93 -11.98 4.66
CA GLN A 358 9.76 -12.32 3.25
C GLN A 358 8.30 -12.47 2.89
N ASP A 359 8.01 -12.36 1.60
CA ASP A 359 6.69 -12.67 1.07
C ASP A 359 6.31 -14.12 1.31
N ILE A 360 5.01 -14.33 1.46
CA ILE A 360 4.44 -15.61 1.84
C ILE A 360 4.00 -16.31 0.57
N LYS A 361 4.49 -17.52 0.33
CA LYS A 361 3.89 -18.42 -0.67
C LYS A 361 2.70 -19.10 -0.02
N PHE A 362 1.52 -18.85 -0.57
CA PHE A 362 0.29 -19.46 -0.09
C PHE A 362 0.34 -20.97 -0.31
N ASP A 363 0.20 -21.73 0.79
CA ASP A 363 0.01 -23.18 0.79
C ASP A 363 -1.23 -23.52 1.62
N GLU A 364 -2.22 -24.11 0.97
CA GLU A 364 -3.47 -24.54 1.61
C GLU A 364 -3.22 -25.60 2.70
N ASN A 365 -2.10 -26.33 2.66
CA ASN A 365 -1.70 -27.26 3.73
C ASN A 365 -1.55 -26.58 5.09
N ALA A 366 -1.14 -25.30 5.13
CA ALA A 366 -1.05 -24.54 6.37
C ALA A 366 -2.44 -24.29 6.99
N ILE A 367 -3.46 -24.07 6.15
CA ILE A 367 -4.85 -23.93 6.59
C ILE A 367 -5.38 -25.26 7.10
N LEU A 368 -5.10 -26.36 6.38
CA LEU A 368 -5.46 -27.70 6.84
C LEU A 368 -4.81 -28.04 8.20
N ALA A 369 -3.56 -27.63 8.42
CA ALA A 369 -2.89 -27.75 9.71
C ALA A 369 -3.63 -26.95 10.81
N GLY A 370 -4.05 -25.72 10.51
CA GLY A 370 -4.88 -24.90 11.40
C GLY A 370 -6.21 -25.56 11.78
N GLN A 371 -6.89 -26.21 10.82
CA GLN A 371 -8.12 -26.96 11.08
C GLN A 371 -7.86 -28.15 12.03
N LYS A 372 -6.81 -28.93 11.78
CA LYS A 372 -6.41 -30.04 12.66
C LYS A 372 -6.05 -29.56 14.06
N PHE A 373 -5.41 -28.40 14.17
CA PHE A 373 -5.08 -27.78 15.44
C PHE A 373 -6.33 -27.32 16.22
N ALA A 374 -7.31 -26.70 15.54
CA ALA A 374 -8.60 -26.38 16.16
C ALA A 374 -9.29 -27.62 16.75
N ASN A 375 -9.29 -28.73 16.01
CA ASN A 375 -9.83 -30.00 16.49
C ASN A 375 -9.06 -30.56 17.70
N LYS A 376 -7.72 -30.48 17.69
CA LYS A 376 -6.88 -30.88 18.84
C LYS A 376 -7.21 -30.02 20.07
N LEU A 377 -7.35 -28.71 19.92
CA LEU A 377 -7.74 -27.80 21.01
C LEU A 377 -9.10 -28.15 21.60
N TRP A 378 -10.09 -28.47 20.75
CA TRP A 378 -11.40 -28.93 21.21
C TRP A 378 -11.29 -30.23 22.02
N ASN A 379 -10.49 -31.19 21.56
CA ASN A 379 -10.27 -32.46 22.26
C ASN A 379 -9.57 -32.29 23.61
N ILE A 380 -8.55 -31.42 23.69
CA ILE A 380 -7.89 -31.02 24.94
C ILE A 380 -8.95 -30.47 25.91
N SER A 381 -9.78 -29.54 25.44
CA SER A 381 -10.79 -28.87 26.27
C SER A 381 -11.84 -29.84 26.78
N ARG A 382 -12.32 -30.73 25.90
CA ARG A 382 -13.26 -31.80 26.26
C ARG A 382 -12.67 -32.74 27.32
N PHE A 383 -11.40 -33.13 27.18
CA PHE A 383 -10.74 -33.95 28.19
C PHE A 383 -10.72 -33.24 29.55
N VAL A 384 -10.31 -31.97 29.60
CA VAL A 384 -10.25 -31.20 30.84
C VAL A 384 -11.63 -31.10 31.51
N MET A 385 -12.68 -30.76 30.74
CA MET A 385 -14.06 -30.70 31.25
C MET A 385 -14.54 -32.05 31.79
N LEU A 386 -14.26 -33.15 31.08
CA LEU A 386 -14.62 -34.50 31.53
C LEU A 386 -13.89 -34.90 32.83
N GLN A 387 -12.62 -34.51 32.98
CA GLN A 387 -11.86 -34.79 34.20
C GLN A 387 -12.41 -34.02 35.39
N ILE A 388 -12.86 -32.77 35.20
CA ILE A 388 -13.44 -31.94 36.27
C ILE A 388 -14.81 -32.48 36.69
N GLY A 389 -15.67 -32.86 35.73
CA GLY A 389 -16.99 -33.41 35.99
C GLY A 389 -17.85 -32.50 36.88
N ASN A 390 -18.48 -33.08 37.91
CA ASN A 390 -19.29 -32.33 38.90
C ASN A 390 -18.46 -31.74 40.05
N SER A 391 -17.13 -31.69 39.95
CA SER A 391 -16.32 -31.08 41.03
C SER A 391 -16.65 -29.59 41.14
N LYS A 392 -16.76 -29.08 42.37
CA LYS A 392 -17.15 -27.69 42.65
C LYS A 392 -16.00 -26.69 42.44
N PHE A 393 -15.02 -27.03 41.61
CA PHE A 393 -13.86 -26.17 41.40
C PHE A 393 -14.19 -25.09 40.37
N GLU A 394 -14.09 -23.83 40.78
CA GLU A 394 -14.35 -22.65 39.96
C GLU A 394 -13.13 -21.73 40.03
N ILE A 395 -12.58 -21.35 38.88
CA ILE A 395 -11.58 -20.29 38.82
C ILE A 395 -12.32 -18.95 38.76
N ARG A 396 -12.44 -18.29 39.91
CA ARG A 396 -13.13 -17.00 40.03
C ARG A 396 -12.27 -15.80 39.62
N ASN A 397 -10.94 -15.96 39.58
CA ASN A 397 -10.01 -14.87 39.32
C ASN A 397 -8.69 -15.39 38.73
N SER A 398 -8.18 -14.71 37.71
CA SER A 398 -6.87 -15.00 37.07
C SER A 398 -5.67 -14.98 38.02
N LYS A 399 -5.79 -14.33 39.19
CA LYS A 399 -4.73 -14.28 40.22
C LYS A 399 -4.58 -15.56 41.06
N GLN A 400 -5.53 -16.48 40.99
CA GLN A 400 -5.47 -17.72 41.76
C GLN A 400 -4.70 -18.79 40.98
N ILE A 401 -3.37 -18.75 41.09
CA ILE A 401 -2.50 -19.81 40.56
C ILE A 401 -2.58 -21.03 41.50
N PRO A 402 -2.98 -22.22 41.03
CA PRO A 402 -3.00 -23.40 41.88
C PRO A 402 -1.57 -23.81 42.29
N ASN A 403 -1.37 -24.15 43.57
CA ASN A 403 -0.07 -24.62 44.05
C ASN A 403 0.26 -26.01 43.48
N PRO A 404 1.41 -26.23 42.82
CA PRO A 404 1.75 -27.53 42.24
C PRO A 404 2.04 -28.56 43.35
N LYS A 405 1.46 -29.77 43.26
CA LYS A 405 1.75 -30.89 44.18
C LYS A 405 2.66 -31.97 43.58
N SER A 406 2.99 -31.88 42.30
CA SER A 406 3.90 -32.78 41.61
C SER A 406 4.93 -32.04 40.76
N GLN A 407 5.99 -32.74 40.34
CA GLN A 407 6.97 -32.17 39.40
C GLN A 407 6.36 -31.88 38.03
N ALA A 408 5.37 -32.68 37.59
CA ALA A 408 4.67 -32.44 36.34
C ALA A 408 3.86 -31.13 36.39
N ASP A 409 3.18 -30.90 37.52
CA ASP A 409 2.41 -29.67 37.78
C ASP A 409 3.31 -28.44 37.77
N LYS A 410 4.46 -28.52 38.45
CA LYS A 410 5.43 -27.43 38.47
C LYS A 410 5.93 -27.12 37.05
N LYS A 411 6.28 -28.16 36.28
CA LYS A 411 6.79 -28.03 34.92
C LYS A 411 5.79 -27.37 33.98
N ILE A 412 4.51 -27.77 34.00
CA ILE A 412 3.51 -27.18 33.09
C ILE A 412 3.20 -25.72 33.44
N LEU A 413 3.20 -25.35 34.73
CA LEU A 413 3.02 -23.97 35.14
C LEU A 413 4.22 -23.09 34.76
N GLU A 414 5.43 -23.61 34.85
CA GLU A 414 6.65 -22.94 34.36
C GLU A 414 6.60 -22.74 32.84
N LYS A 415 6.19 -23.76 32.08
CA LYS A 415 6.01 -23.66 30.62
C LYS A 415 4.92 -22.66 30.25
N LEU A 416 3.79 -22.64 30.96
CA LEU A 416 2.72 -21.66 30.75
C LEU A 416 3.22 -20.21 30.97
N LYS A 417 4.06 -20.00 31.99
CA LYS A 417 4.67 -18.69 32.22
C LYS A 417 5.61 -18.29 31.09
N GLN A 418 6.44 -19.23 30.61
CA GLN A 418 7.37 -18.99 29.51
C GLN A 418 6.64 -18.64 28.21
N ILE A 419 5.61 -19.42 27.83
CA ILE A 419 4.82 -19.15 26.61
C ILE A 419 4.04 -17.84 26.70
N THR A 420 3.56 -17.46 27.88
CA THR A 420 2.93 -16.14 28.09
C THR A 420 3.93 -15.03 27.78
N GLN A 421 5.13 -15.10 28.36
CA GLN A 421 6.17 -14.09 28.15
C GLN A 421 6.68 -14.06 26.69
N SER A 422 6.87 -15.21 26.04
CA SER A 422 7.32 -15.23 24.64
C SER A 422 6.23 -14.71 23.70
N THR A 423 4.96 -15.04 23.96
CA THR A 423 3.83 -14.50 23.20
C THR A 423 3.79 -12.98 23.29
N ASP A 424 3.93 -12.39 24.47
CA ASP A 424 4.00 -10.93 24.65
C ASP A 424 5.13 -10.32 23.81
N GLU A 425 6.34 -10.88 23.93
CA GLU A 425 7.50 -10.41 23.19
C GLU A 425 7.32 -10.55 21.67
N HIS A 426 6.60 -11.56 21.20
CA HIS A 426 6.32 -11.75 19.79
C HIS A 426 5.27 -10.76 19.29
N LEU A 427 4.19 -10.53 20.03
CA LEU A 427 3.15 -9.57 19.67
C LEU A 427 3.67 -8.13 19.64
N ASP A 428 4.44 -7.72 20.67
CA ASP A 428 5.04 -6.38 20.76
C ASP A 428 6.01 -6.09 19.62
N ASN A 429 6.62 -7.13 19.05
CA ASN A 429 7.58 -7.02 17.94
C ASN A 429 7.00 -7.45 16.59
N PHE A 430 5.67 -7.57 16.45
CA PHE A 430 4.98 -7.97 15.22
C PHE A 430 5.42 -9.33 14.64
N ARG A 431 5.92 -10.24 15.48
CA ARG A 431 6.33 -11.61 15.15
C ARG A 431 5.18 -12.60 15.31
N PHE A 432 4.04 -12.30 14.67
CA PHE A 432 2.79 -13.05 14.83
C PHE A 432 2.92 -14.53 14.47
N GLY A 433 3.68 -14.87 13.43
CA GLY A 433 3.93 -16.28 13.07
C GLY A 433 4.71 -17.03 14.14
N GLN A 434 5.72 -16.41 14.75
CA GLN A 434 6.46 -17.03 15.85
C GLN A 434 5.57 -17.25 17.07
N ALA A 435 4.71 -16.28 17.41
CA ALA A 435 3.71 -16.49 18.46
C ALA A 435 2.80 -17.69 18.15
N ALA A 436 2.35 -17.85 16.90
CA ALA A 436 1.53 -18.98 16.49
C ALA A 436 2.27 -20.32 16.60
N HIS A 437 3.54 -20.36 16.21
CA HIS A 437 4.40 -21.55 16.35
C HIS A 437 4.58 -21.95 17.81
N ASP A 438 5.00 -21.02 18.66
CA ASP A 438 5.25 -21.30 20.07
C ASP A 438 3.97 -21.77 20.79
N LEU A 439 2.82 -21.14 20.48
CA LEU A 439 1.53 -21.52 21.06
C LEU A 439 1.08 -22.91 20.60
N TYR A 440 1.33 -23.25 19.32
CA TYR A 440 1.07 -24.59 18.79
C TYR A 440 1.91 -25.63 19.52
N ASP A 441 3.22 -25.41 19.65
CA ASP A 441 4.14 -26.34 20.30
C ASP A 441 3.76 -26.55 21.78
N PHE A 442 3.43 -25.47 22.50
CA PHE A 442 2.99 -25.57 23.89
C PHE A 442 1.69 -26.38 24.03
N LEU A 443 0.66 -26.06 23.24
CA LEU A 443 -0.64 -26.74 23.34
C LEU A 443 -0.57 -28.20 22.90
N TRP A 444 0.20 -28.48 21.86
CA TRP A 444 0.28 -29.83 21.30
C TRP A 444 1.25 -30.70 22.09
N HIS A 445 2.49 -30.28 22.25
CA HIS A 445 3.55 -31.14 22.78
C HIS A 445 3.67 -31.06 24.30
N ASP A 446 3.58 -29.85 24.87
CA ASP A 446 3.77 -29.69 26.31
C ASP A 446 2.51 -30.01 27.10
N LEU A 447 1.36 -29.53 26.65
CA LEU A 447 0.08 -29.79 27.30
C LEU A 447 -0.46 -31.16 26.92
N ALA A 448 -0.71 -31.43 25.63
CA ALA A 448 -1.44 -32.63 25.25
C ALA A 448 -0.58 -33.90 25.29
N ASP A 449 0.61 -33.89 24.70
CA ASP A 449 1.43 -35.11 24.61
C ASP A 449 2.16 -35.41 25.94
N GLU A 450 2.49 -34.38 26.75
CA GLU A 450 3.19 -34.55 28.03
C GLU A 450 2.29 -34.44 29.27
N TYR A 451 1.72 -33.26 29.54
CA TYR A 451 1.05 -33.02 30.84
C TYR A 451 -0.29 -33.77 30.98
N ILE A 452 -1.10 -33.82 29.92
CA ILE A 452 -2.37 -34.57 29.92
C ILE A 452 -2.14 -36.05 30.20
N GLU A 453 -1.13 -36.68 29.59
CA GLU A 453 -0.82 -38.10 29.84
C GLU A 453 -0.40 -38.34 31.30
N LYS A 454 0.40 -37.44 31.89
CA LYS A 454 0.75 -37.51 33.32
C LYS A 454 -0.48 -37.28 34.22
N SER A 455 -1.36 -36.37 33.83
CA SER A 455 -2.56 -36.02 34.59
C SER A 455 -3.53 -37.20 34.73
N LYS A 456 -3.63 -38.06 33.70
CA LYS A 456 -4.46 -39.29 33.73
C LYS A 456 -4.07 -40.20 34.89
N ILE A 457 -2.77 -40.34 35.16
CA ILE A 457 -2.27 -41.15 36.29
C ILE A 457 -2.52 -40.42 37.60
N GLN A 458 -2.22 -39.12 37.67
CA GLN A 458 -2.35 -38.33 38.90
C GLN A 458 -3.79 -38.24 39.42
N ILE A 459 -4.78 -38.17 38.51
CA ILE A 459 -6.20 -38.10 38.84
C ILE A 459 -6.72 -39.38 39.52
N THR A 460 -6.05 -40.53 39.32
CA THR A 460 -6.39 -41.77 40.05
C THR A 460 -5.98 -41.70 41.53
N ASN A 461 -5.04 -40.83 41.89
CA ASN A 461 -4.60 -40.61 43.27
C ASN A 461 -5.46 -39.54 43.94
N SER A 462 -6.23 -39.94 44.96
CA SER A 462 -7.14 -39.05 45.70
C SER A 462 -6.47 -37.80 46.31
N LYS A 463 -5.17 -37.86 46.64
CA LYS A 463 -4.42 -36.72 47.19
C LYS A 463 -4.05 -35.65 46.15
N LEU A 464 -3.95 -36.05 44.88
CA LEU A 464 -3.51 -35.20 43.77
C LEU A 464 -4.67 -34.76 42.87
N LYS A 465 -5.73 -35.58 42.78
CA LYS A 465 -6.86 -35.39 41.87
C LYS A 465 -7.38 -33.95 41.75
N GLU A 466 -7.81 -33.34 42.86
CA GLU A 466 -8.38 -31.98 42.84
C GLU A 466 -7.35 -30.93 42.41
N ASN A 467 -6.08 -31.12 42.77
CA ASN A 467 -5.02 -30.20 42.40
C ASN A 467 -4.70 -30.28 40.91
N THR A 468 -4.56 -31.49 40.37
CA THR A 468 -4.33 -31.71 38.94
C THR A 468 -5.50 -31.18 38.10
N GLN A 469 -6.75 -31.38 38.54
CA GLN A 469 -7.94 -30.79 37.89
C GLN A 469 -7.87 -29.25 37.87
N ALA A 470 -7.51 -28.63 39.00
CA ALA A 470 -7.35 -27.18 39.09
C ALA A 470 -6.27 -26.64 38.15
N ILE A 471 -5.13 -27.34 38.04
CA ILE A 471 -4.02 -26.95 37.16
C ILE A 471 -4.39 -27.12 35.70
N LEU A 472 -5.04 -28.23 35.32
CA LEU A 472 -5.55 -28.43 33.96
C LEU A 472 -6.49 -27.30 33.53
N LEU A 473 -7.45 -26.93 34.39
CA LEU A 473 -8.37 -25.84 34.10
C LEU A 473 -7.64 -24.49 34.00
N PHE A 474 -6.71 -24.23 34.91
CA PHE A 474 -5.93 -22.99 34.91
C PHE A 474 -5.08 -22.85 33.64
N VAL A 475 -4.39 -23.92 33.24
CA VAL A 475 -3.58 -23.94 32.02
C VAL A 475 -4.47 -23.75 30.80
N LEU A 476 -5.54 -24.53 30.66
CA LEU A 476 -6.48 -24.40 29.54
C LEU A 476 -7.03 -22.97 29.44
N ARG A 477 -7.54 -22.41 30.54
CA ARG A 477 -8.11 -21.06 30.58
C ARG A 477 -7.12 -20.03 30.02
N ASN A 478 -5.86 -20.04 30.48
CA ASN A 478 -4.88 -19.06 30.03
C ASN A 478 -4.43 -19.32 28.59
N SER A 479 -4.30 -20.58 28.15
CA SER A 479 -4.00 -20.90 26.75
C SER A 479 -5.07 -20.37 25.79
N LEU A 480 -6.35 -20.43 26.17
CA LEU A 480 -7.44 -19.89 25.35
C LEU A 480 -7.29 -18.37 25.17
N ILE A 481 -6.90 -17.64 26.23
CA ILE A 481 -6.67 -16.19 26.15
C ILE A 481 -5.50 -15.87 25.22
N LEU A 482 -4.38 -16.57 25.36
CA LEU A 482 -3.19 -16.34 24.52
C LEU A 482 -3.47 -16.64 23.03
N LEU A 483 -4.28 -17.65 22.75
CA LEU A 483 -4.60 -18.06 21.38
C LEU A 483 -5.74 -17.23 20.74
N HIS A 484 -6.56 -16.56 21.54
CA HIS A 484 -7.75 -15.84 21.06
C HIS A 484 -7.48 -14.80 19.95
N PRO A 485 -6.38 -14.00 19.97
CA PRO A 485 -6.06 -13.09 18.88
C PRO A 485 -5.89 -13.79 17.52
N ILE A 486 -5.49 -15.07 17.52
CA ILE A 486 -5.24 -15.86 16.31
C ILE A 486 -6.50 -16.66 15.94
N MET A 487 -7.09 -17.39 16.89
CA MET A 487 -8.23 -18.30 16.67
C MET A 487 -9.46 -17.90 17.52
N PRO A 488 -10.12 -16.77 17.23
CA PRO A 488 -11.15 -16.22 18.11
C PRO A 488 -12.40 -17.09 18.25
N PHE A 489 -12.81 -17.83 17.23
CA PHE A 489 -14.13 -18.49 17.25
C PHE A 489 -14.15 -19.75 18.12
N VAL A 490 -13.19 -20.66 17.92
CA VAL A 490 -13.06 -21.91 18.67
C VAL A 490 -12.69 -21.64 20.12
N THR A 491 -11.82 -20.65 20.37
CA THR A 491 -11.43 -20.28 21.73
C THR A 491 -12.61 -19.68 22.50
N GLU A 492 -13.42 -18.82 21.86
CA GLU A 492 -14.64 -18.26 22.46
C GLU A 492 -15.70 -19.35 22.69
N ALA A 493 -15.89 -20.28 21.74
CA ALA A 493 -16.85 -21.38 21.90
C ALA A 493 -16.49 -22.31 23.08
N ILE A 494 -15.20 -22.65 23.22
CA ILE A 494 -14.70 -23.42 24.37
C ILE A 494 -14.91 -22.61 25.65
N TRP A 495 -14.56 -21.33 25.65
CA TRP A 495 -14.73 -20.45 26.82
C TRP A 495 -16.18 -20.38 27.31
N GLN A 496 -17.13 -20.20 26.39
CA GLN A 496 -18.56 -20.18 26.72
C GLN A 496 -19.01 -21.51 27.32
N THR A 497 -18.52 -22.63 26.80
CA THR A 497 -18.81 -23.95 27.39
C THR A 497 -18.28 -24.07 28.82
N LEU A 498 -17.07 -23.56 29.09
CA LEU A 498 -16.51 -23.51 30.44
C LEU A 498 -17.35 -22.62 31.37
N HIS A 499 -17.85 -21.49 30.87
CA HIS A 499 -18.70 -20.57 31.63
C HIS A 499 -20.07 -21.21 31.96
N GLU A 500 -20.72 -21.85 30.99
CA GLU A 500 -22.00 -22.55 31.18
C GLU A 500 -21.89 -23.68 32.22
N GLN A 501 -20.75 -24.37 32.25
CA GLN A 501 -20.43 -25.38 33.26
C GLN A 501 -20.00 -24.78 34.62
N LYS A 502 -19.99 -23.45 34.75
CA LYS A 502 -19.58 -22.71 35.96
C LYS A 502 -18.15 -23.01 36.39
N LEU A 503 -17.27 -23.30 35.44
CA LEU A 503 -15.85 -23.53 35.67
C LEU A 503 -15.06 -22.21 35.70
N ILE A 504 -15.57 -21.19 35.01
CA ILE A 504 -15.03 -19.83 34.97
C ILE A 504 -16.14 -18.79 35.15
N ALA A 505 -15.79 -17.67 35.78
CA ALA A 505 -16.76 -16.62 36.11
C ALA A 505 -17.04 -15.68 34.91
N GLU A 506 -16.03 -15.38 34.09
CA GLU A 506 -16.16 -14.42 33.00
C GLU A 506 -16.94 -15.01 31.82
N LYS A 507 -17.95 -14.27 31.34
CA LYS A 507 -18.86 -14.75 30.28
C LYS A 507 -18.23 -14.79 28.88
N MET A 508 -17.45 -13.77 28.52
CA MET A 508 -16.92 -13.61 27.16
C MET A 508 -15.40 -13.54 27.20
N LEU A 509 -14.74 -14.37 26.40
CA LEU A 509 -13.28 -14.44 26.34
C LEU A 509 -12.69 -13.13 25.81
N ILE A 510 -13.31 -12.52 24.80
CA ILE A 510 -12.89 -11.23 24.25
C ILE A 510 -12.77 -10.10 25.29
N SER A 511 -13.47 -10.21 26.42
CA SER A 511 -13.42 -9.25 27.53
C SER A 511 -12.47 -9.65 28.66
N ALA A 512 -11.86 -10.83 28.57
CA ALA A 512 -10.95 -11.34 29.58
C ALA A 512 -9.66 -10.53 29.59
N LYS A 513 -9.07 -10.38 30.78
CA LYS A 513 -7.76 -9.74 30.93
C LYS A 513 -6.69 -10.67 30.37
N TRP A 514 -5.77 -10.08 29.60
CA TRP A 514 -4.57 -10.75 29.14
C TRP A 514 -3.79 -11.36 30.34
N PRO A 515 -3.23 -12.58 30.21
CA PRO A 515 -2.46 -13.21 31.28
C PRO A 515 -1.22 -12.39 31.62
N LYS A 516 -0.72 -12.48 32.86
CA LYS A 516 0.48 -11.78 33.34
C LYS A 516 1.46 -12.74 33.98
#